data_AF-A0A1F4F402-F1
#
_entry.id   AF-A0A1F4F402-F1
#
_cell.length_a   1.000
_cell.length_b   1.000
_cell.length_c   1.000
_cell.angle_alpha   90.00
_cell.angle_beta   90.00
_cell.angle_gamma   90.00
#
_symmetry.space_group_name_H-M   'P 1'
#
loop_
_entity.id
_entity.type
_entity.pdbx_description
1 polymer ?
#
loop_
_entity_poly.entity_id
_entity_poly.type
_entity_poly.pdbx_seq_one_letter_code
_entity_poly.pdbx_strand_id
1 'polypeptide(L)'
;MKLEFRPLTPDLWDDAAALFGPRGACAGCWCMFWKLPRAEFARLIEYRLSFPDFGMSSTGVLTLTAGVTGTRVSWSNEGDMGANPYLHYFALLMDRMVGPDFEQGLARLKMLAEK
;
A
#
# COMPACT_ATOMS: atom_id res chain seq x y z
N MET A 1 13.77 -32.34 -10.00
CA MET A 1 13.73 -31.39 -8.88
C MET A 1 12.28 -31.05 -8.62
N LYS A 2 11.76 -31.31 -7.41
CA LYS A 2 10.36 -31.04 -7.05
C LYS A 2 10.36 -29.75 -6.23
N LEU A 3 9.64 -28.73 -6.69
CA LEU A 3 9.47 -27.48 -5.96
C LEU A 3 8.18 -27.58 -5.15
N GLU A 4 8.26 -27.20 -3.88
CA GLU A 4 7.11 -27.09 -2.99
C GLU A 4 6.93 -25.63 -2.61
N PHE A 5 5.69 -25.15 -2.70
CA PHE A 5 5.34 -23.76 -2.42
C PHE A 5 4.61 -23.71 -1.08
N ARG A 6 5.07 -22.85 -0.18
CA ARG A 6 4.45 -22.60 1.12
C ARG A 6 4.00 -21.14 1.21
N PRO A 7 2.89 -20.84 1.89
CA PRO A 7 2.50 -19.46 2.15
C PRO A 7 3.57 -18.77 3.01
N LEU A 8 3.79 -17.47 2.77
CA LEU A 8 4.70 -16.67 3.59
C LEU A 8 4.00 -16.33 4.91
N THR A 9 4.45 -16.94 5.99
CA THR A 9 4.03 -16.66 7.36
C THR A 9 5.16 -15.94 8.11
N PRO A 10 4.89 -15.24 9.24
CA PRO A 10 5.92 -14.50 9.96
C PRO A 10 7.14 -15.34 10.37
N ASP A 11 6.92 -16.62 10.69
CA ASP A 11 7.94 -17.62 11.02
C ASP A 11 8.84 -18.03 9.84
N LEU A 12 8.45 -17.69 8.60
CA LEU A 12 9.21 -17.98 7.37
C LEU A 12 9.85 -16.72 6.77
N TRP A 13 9.86 -15.60 7.48
CA TRP A 13 10.41 -14.34 6.96
C TRP A 13 11.91 -14.40 6.72
N ASP A 14 12.66 -15.04 7.62
CA ASP A 14 14.12 -15.16 7.48
C ASP A 14 14.51 -16.00 6.26
N ASP A 15 13.73 -17.04 5.95
CA ASP A 15 13.91 -17.86 4.74
C ASP A 15 13.64 -17.04 3.47
N ALA A 16 12.58 -16.25 3.46
CA ALA A 16 12.30 -15.33 2.36
C ALA A 16 13.41 -14.26 2.21
N ALA A 17 13.94 -13.77 3.34
CA ALA A 17 15.02 -12.81 3.36
C ALA A 17 16.31 -13.38 2.77
N ALA A 18 16.64 -14.63 3.12
CA ALA A 18 17.78 -15.35 2.57
C ALA A 18 17.62 -15.65 1.06
N LEU A 19 16.41 -16.02 0.62
CA LEU A 19 16.12 -16.33 -0.77
C LEU A 19 16.36 -15.14 -1.72
N PHE A 20 15.97 -13.93 -1.31
CA PHE A 20 16.08 -12.73 -2.14
C PHE A 20 17.30 -11.85 -1.81
N GLY A 21 17.92 -12.05 -0.65
CA GLY A 21 19.11 -11.32 -0.21
C GLY A 21 18.83 -9.86 0.19
N PRO A 22 19.86 -9.12 0.63
CA PRO A 22 19.71 -7.80 1.25
C PRO A 22 19.18 -6.69 0.33
N ARG A 23 19.11 -6.93 -0.99
CA ARG A 23 18.55 -6.00 -1.99
C ARG A 23 17.19 -6.44 -2.53
N GLY A 24 16.57 -7.47 -1.95
CA GLY A 24 15.26 -7.97 -2.36
C GLY A 24 15.22 -8.52 -3.79
N ALA A 25 14.02 -8.76 -4.29
CA ALA A 25 13.77 -9.46 -5.55
C ALA A 25 13.99 -8.61 -6.82
N CYS A 26 13.85 -7.28 -6.73
CA CYS A 26 14.11 -6.36 -7.86
C CYS A 26 14.57 -4.98 -7.38
N ALA A 27 15.84 -4.64 -7.62
CA ALA A 27 16.41 -3.31 -7.41
C ALA A 27 16.09 -2.67 -6.03
N GLY A 28 16.00 -3.46 -4.96
CA GLY A 28 15.66 -2.98 -3.62
C GLY A 28 14.19 -3.20 -3.21
N CYS A 29 13.28 -3.54 -4.13
CA CYS A 29 11.91 -3.90 -3.79
C CYS A 29 11.76 -5.39 -3.48
N TRP A 30 11.00 -5.65 -2.42
CA TRP A 30 10.54 -6.99 -2.00
C TRP A 30 9.14 -7.31 -2.52
N CYS A 31 8.42 -6.29 -3.01
CA CYS A 31 7.14 -6.44 -3.68
C CYS A 31 7.28 -7.30 -4.95
N MET A 32 6.29 -8.09 -5.35
CA MET A 32 6.29 -8.84 -6.62
C MET A 32 5.38 -8.20 -7.67
N PHE A 33 5.11 -6.91 -7.52
CA PHE A 33 4.01 -6.22 -8.19
C PHE A 33 4.10 -6.20 -9.71
N TRP A 34 5.33 -6.15 -10.25
CA TRP A 34 5.59 -6.23 -11.70
C TRP A 34 5.26 -7.60 -12.31
N LYS A 35 5.03 -8.64 -11.50
CA LYS A 35 4.58 -9.95 -11.97
C LYS A 35 3.06 -10.04 -12.11
N LEU A 36 2.30 -9.05 -11.65
CA LEU A 36 0.88 -8.98 -11.94
C LEU A 36 0.68 -8.81 -13.46
N PRO A 37 -0.41 -9.37 -14.03
CA PRO A 37 -0.79 -9.07 -15.40
C PRO A 37 -0.79 -7.56 -15.62
N ARG A 38 -0.31 -7.08 -16.78
CA ARG A 38 -0.19 -5.64 -17.06
C ARG A 38 -1.48 -4.86 -16.78
N ALA A 39 -2.63 -5.49 -17.02
CA ALA A 39 -3.95 -4.92 -16.74
C ALA A 39 -4.22 -4.72 -15.23
N GLU A 40 -3.71 -5.59 -14.36
CA GLU A 40 -3.77 -5.41 -12.91
C GLU A 40 -2.74 -4.39 -12.44
N PHE A 41 -1.51 -4.45 -12.95
CA PHE A 41 -0.48 -3.46 -12.63
C PHE A 41 -0.94 -2.02 -12.95
N ALA A 42 -1.57 -1.80 -14.12
CA ALA A 42 -2.09 -0.49 -14.52
C ALA A 42 -3.27 0.00 -13.68
N ARG A 43 -3.87 -0.87 -12.86
CA ARG A 43 -5.05 -0.54 -12.03
C ARG A 43 -4.66 -0.16 -10.60
N LEU A 44 -3.38 -0.10 -10.29
CA LEU A 44 -2.92 0.16 -8.94
C LEU A 44 -1.94 1.32 -8.90
N ILE A 45 -2.12 2.17 -7.91
CA ILE A 45 -1.23 3.28 -7.61
C ILE A 45 -0.86 3.17 -6.13
N GLU A 46 0.40 2.82 -5.86
CA GLU A 46 0.97 2.86 -4.52
C GLU A 46 1.72 4.18 -4.33
N TYR A 47 1.53 4.83 -3.19
CA TYR A 47 2.32 5.97 -2.77
C TYR A 47 2.81 5.75 -1.35
N ARG A 48 4.03 6.23 -1.06
CA ARG A 48 4.63 6.19 0.27
C ARG A 48 4.95 7.60 0.72
N LEU A 49 4.40 7.98 1.86
CA LEU A 49 4.68 9.22 2.58
C LEU A 49 5.59 8.89 3.75
N SER A 50 6.71 9.59 3.86
CA SER A 50 7.64 9.48 4.97
C SER A 50 7.61 10.78 5.77
N PHE A 51 7.52 10.66 7.09
CA PHE A 51 7.56 11.77 8.04
C PHE A 51 8.77 11.58 8.96
N PRO A 52 9.98 11.95 8.50
CA PRO A 52 11.23 11.60 9.19
C PRO A 52 11.29 12.16 10.62
N ASP A 53 10.79 13.38 10.83
CA ASP A 53 10.82 14.07 12.13
C ASP A 53 10.02 13.35 13.21
N PHE A 54 9.05 12.53 12.81
CA PHE A 54 8.20 11.77 13.73
C PHE A 54 8.52 10.26 13.73
N GLY A 55 9.46 9.82 12.90
CA GLY A 55 9.74 8.40 12.69
C GLY A 55 8.51 7.62 12.17
N MET A 56 7.60 8.31 11.46
CA MET A 56 6.38 7.72 10.94
C MET A 56 6.46 7.52 9.42
N SER A 57 5.75 6.51 8.94
CA SER A 57 5.58 6.30 7.50
C SER A 57 4.16 5.87 7.20
N SER A 58 3.66 6.22 6.02
CA SER A 58 2.33 5.86 5.55
C SER A 58 2.44 5.37 4.11
N THR A 59 1.91 4.19 3.85
CA THR A 59 1.82 3.58 2.53
C THR A 59 0.35 3.51 2.17
N GLY A 60 -0.04 4.23 1.12
CA GLY A 60 -1.39 4.18 0.60
C GLY A 60 -1.45 3.53 -0.77
N VAL A 61 -2.55 2.83 -1.02
CA VAL A 61 -2.81 2.11 -2.27
C VAL A 61 -4.18 2.53 -2.80
N LEU A 62 -4.22 2.97 -4.05
CA LEU A 62 -5.43 3.20 -4.82
C LEU A 62 -5.60 2.04 -5.80
N THR A 63 -6.76 1.39 -5.77
CA THR A 63 -7.12 0.32 -6.70
C THR A 63 -8.27 0.77 -7.59
N LEU A 64 -8.09 0.65 -8.90
CA LEU A 64 -9.02 1.03 -9.95
C LEU A 64 -9.66 -0.23 -10.52
N THR A 65 -10.94 -0.45 -10.24
CA THR A 65 -11.69 -1.59 -10.79
C THR A 65 -12.72 -1.09 -11.80
N ALA A 66 -12.78 -1.73 -12.97
CA ALA A 66 -13.82 -1.44 -13.95
C ALA A 66 -15.18 -1.85 -13.36
N GLY A 67 -16.09 -0.89 -13.24
CA GLY A 67 -17.48 -1.09 -12.86
C GLY A 67 -18.40 -1.11 -14.08
N VAL A 68 -19.67 -1.46 -13.86
CA VAL A 68 -20.69 -1.55 -14.91
C VAL A 68 -20.93 -0.20 -15.60
N THR A 69 -20.80 0.91 -14.87
CA THR A 69 -21.06 2.28 -15.35
C THR A 69 -19.95 3.26 -14.98
N GLY A 70 -18.69 2.82 -14.99
CA GLY A 70 -17.54 3.69 -14.71
C GLY A 70 -16.37 2.94 -14.06
N THR A 71 -15.45 3.67 -13.44
CA THR A 71 -14.34 3.07 -12.67
C THR A 71 -14.59 3.24 -11.18
N ARG A 72 -14.60 2.14 -10.43
CA ARG A 72 -14.60 2.15 -8.97
C ARG A 72 -13.17 2.36 -8.49
N VAL A 73 -12.96 3.41 -7.70
CA VAL A 73 -11.69 3.67 -7.01
C VAL A 73 -11.86 3.27 -5.56
N SER A 74 -11.07 2.31 -5.08
CA SER A 74 -10.93 2.02 -3.66
C SER A 74 -9.56 2.49 -3.18
N TRP A 75 -9.49 2.99 -1.96
CA TRP A 75 -8.23 3.43 -1.36
C TRP A 75 -8.03 2.70 -0.03
N SER A 76 -6.78 2.40 0.29
CA SER A 76 -6.36 1.93 1.61
C SER A 76 -5.13 2.72 2.02
N ASN A 77 -4.98 2.96 3.31
CA ASN A 77 -3.78 3.56 3.87
C ASN A 77 -3.36 2.75 5.09
N GLU A 78 -2.09 2.37 5.12
CA GLU A 78 -1.44 1.68 6.23
C GLU A 78 -0.26 2.53 6.70
N GLY A 79 -0.09 2.68 8.01
CA GLY A 79 0.99 3.51 8.55
C GLY A 79 1.65 2.92 9.79
N ASP A 80 2.93 3.21 9.92
CA ASP A 80 3.71 2.99 11.12
C ASP A 80 3.77 4.30 11.93
N MET A 81 3.29 4.24 13.17
CA MET A 81 3.22 5.36 14.11
C MET A 81 4.49 5.55 14.94
N GLY A 82 5.54 4.75 14.65
CA GLY A 82 6.84 4.83 15.31
C GLY A 82 6.84 4.29 16.74
N ALA A 83 7.96 4.47 17.44
CA ALA A 83 8.20 3.85 18.75
C ALA A 83 7.49 4.55 19.93
N ASN A 84 6.89 5.73 19.72
CA ASN A 84 6.28 6.50 20.81
C ASN A 84 4.84 6.02 21.08
N PRO A 85 4.55 5.39 22.24
CA PRO A 85 3.23 4.83 22.53
C PRO A 85 2.12 5.89 22.58
N TYR A 86 2.44 7.17 22.84
CA TYR A 86 1.45 8.24 22.76
C TYR A 86 0.96 8.50 21.34
N LEU A 87 1.83 8.32 20.33
CA LEU A 87 1.45 8.48 18.91
C LEU A 87 0.54 7.37 18.42
N HIS A 88 0.53 6.20 19.08
CA HIS A 88 -0.39 5.10 18.74
C HIS A 88 -1.84 5.45 19.07
N TYR A 89 -2.11 6.25 20.10
CA TYR A 89 -3.46 6.79 20.35
C TYR A 89 -3.90 7.77 19.27
N PHE A 90 -2.95 8.45 18.62
CA PHE A 90 -3.22 9.30 17.46
C PHE A 90 -3.67 8.47 16.24
N ALA A 91 -3.27 7.20 16.14
CA ALA A 91 -3.73 6.30 15.08
C ALA A 91 -5.26 6.11 15.09
N LEU A 92 -5.86 6.07 16.29
CA LEU A 92 -7.31 5.97 16.46
C LEU A 92 -8.07 7.23 16.00
N LEU A 93 -7.36 8.37 15.93
CA LEU A 93 -7.89 9.65 15.46
C LEU A 93 -7.56 9.91 13.98
N MET A 94 -6.53 9.25 13.45
CA MET A 94 -6.07 9.44 12.07
C MET A 94 -7.16 9.13 11.06
N ASP A 95 -7.95 8.07 11.24
CA ASP A 95 -9.05 7.73 10.32
C ASP A 95 -10.07 8.89 10.17
N ARG A 96 -10.44 9.51 11.30
CA ARG A 96 -11.35 10.66 11.31
C ARG A 96 -10.76 11.93 10.71
N MET A 97 -9.44 12.07 10.72
CA MET A 97 -8.75 13.24 10.19
C MET A 97 -8.44 13.09 8.70
N VAL A 98 -7.92 11.93 8.32
CA VAL A 98 -7.39 11.63 6.98
C VAL A 98 -8.50 11.16 6.04
N GLY A 99 -9.46 10.39 6.55
CA GLY A 99 -10.59 9.89 5.74
C GLY A 99 -11.32 10.99 4.98
N PRO A 100 -11.78 12.08 5.64
CA PRO A 100 -12.48 13.17 4.96
C PRO A 100 -11.66 13.88 3.89
N ASP A 101 -10.35 14.00 4.07
CA ASP A 101 -9.45 14.62 3.09
C ASP A 101 -9.30 13.74 1.85
N PHE A 102 -9.16 12.42 2.03
CA PHE A 102 -9.17 11.47 0.91
C PHE A 102 -10.50 11.45 0.18
N GLU A 103 -11.63 11.47 0.90
CA GLU A 103 -12.96 11.54 0.28
C GLU A 103 -13.16 12.83 -0.53
N GLN A 104 -12.75 13.98 0.01
CA GLN A 104 -12.78 15.25 -0.73
C GLN A 104 -11.87 15.21 -1.96
N GLY A 105 -10.67 14.63 -1.83
CA GLY A 105 -9.75 14.44 -2.95
C GLY A 105 -10.37 13.61 -4.07
N LEU A 106 -10.99 12.49 -3.72
CA LEU A 106 -11.70 11.61 -4.66
C LEU A 106 -12.93 12.29 -5.28
N ALA A 107 -13.67 13.09 -4.52
CA ALA A 107 -14.80 13.86 -5.05
C ALA A 107 -14.35 14.90 -6.09
N ARG A 108 -13.23 15.59 -5.84
CA ARG A 108 -12.61 16.49 -6.83
C ARG A 108 -12.12 15.75 -8.06
N LEU A 109 -11.49 14.59 -7.87
CA LEU A 109 -11.03 13.74 -8.98
C LEU A 109 -12.21 13.30 -9.86
N LYS A 110 -13.35 12.93 -9.26
CA LYS A 110 -14.57 12.58 -9.99
C LYS A 110 -15.05 13.72 -10.88
N MET A 111 -15.11 14.95 -10.36
CA MET A 111 -15.51 16.13 -11.14
C MET A 111 -14.60 16.41 -12.34
N LEU A 112 -13.30 16.13 -12.22
CA LEU A 112 -12.33 16.34 -13.30
C LEU A 112 -12.37 15.22 -14.35
N ALA A 113 -12.61 13.98 -13.92
CA ALA A 113 -12.60 12.80 -14.78
C ALA A 113 -13.90 12.62 -15.58
N GLU A 114 -15.04 13.08 -15.05
CA GLU A 114 -16.36 12.95 -15.68
C GLU A 114 -16.80 14.22 -16.45
N LYS A 115 -15.82 15.00 -16.92
CA LYS A 115 -16.07 16.22 -17.71
C LYS A 115 -16.57 15.92 -19.13
#